data_AF-A0A6B3EY51-F1
#
_entry.id   AF-A0A6B3EY51-F1
#
_cell.length_a   1.000
_cell.length_b   1.000
_cell.length_c   1.000
_cell.angle_alpha   90.00
_cell.angle_beta   90.00
_cell.angle_gamma   90.00
#
_symmetry.space_group_name_H-M   'P 1'
#
loop_
_entity.id
_entity.type
_entity.pdbx_description
1 polymer ?
#
loop_
_entity_poly.entity_id
_entity_poly.type
_entity_poly.pdbx_seq_one_letter_code
_entity_poly.pdbx_strand_id
1 'polypeptide(L)'
;LAKFSIAHDQAGVLPLTQQAKRLNPQLTTVASPWTAPAWMKDNGQLNGGWLKAENYGTYANYFVKYIQAYQAAGVPIDYVTAQNEPTCCDSYPSMSWNGSGLAYFTKGELLPKLASAGLKTKVLAHDWNWDTYDAYAAPTVDDAAVRSHPNFGGIAWHGYGGDVTKQSQ
;
A
#
# COMPACT_ATOMS: atom_id res chain seq x y z
N LEU A 1 -12.93 -12.74 -2.25
CA LEU A 1 -13.34 -11.34 -1.94
C LEU A 1 -14.78 -11.03 -2.37
N ALA A 2 -15.75 -11.90 -2.06
CA ALA A 2 -17.16 -11.69 -2.46
C ALA A 2 -17.85 -10.57 -1.66
N LYS A 3 -17.39 -10.32 -0.41
CA LYS A 3 -17.91 -9.30 0.50
C LYS A 3 -17.15 -7.97 0.45
N PHE A 4 -16.27 -7.76 -0.52
CA PHE A 4 -15.52 -6.50 -0.65
C PHE A 4 -16.51 -5.34 -0.90
N SER A 5 -16.32 -4.21 -0.22
CA SER A 5 -17.12 -3.01 -0.39
C SER A 5 -16.35 -1.76 0.06
N ILE A 6 -16.63 -0.62 -0.58
CA ILE A 6 -16.19 0.72 -0.16
C ILE A 6 -17.32 1.51 0.53
N ALA A 7 -18.41 0.85 0.93
CA ALA A 7 -19.59 1.52 1.50
C ALA A 7 -19.28 2.32 2.79
N HIS A 8 -18.33 1.85 3.59
CA HIS A 8 -17.85 2.60 4.77
C HIS A 8 -17.34 3.99 4.38
N ASP A 9 -16.59 4.08 3.27
CA ASP A 9 -15.91 5.30 2.85
C ASP A 9 -16.89 6.32 2.24
N GLN A 10 -18.06 5.87 1.79
CA GLN A 10 -19.13 6.73 1.24
C GLN A 10 -19.66 7.74 2.26
N ALA A 11 -19.50 7.47 3.56
CA ALA A 11 -19.94 8.37 4.62
C ALA A 11 -19.00 9.57 4.86
N GLY A 12 -17.76 9.54 4.36
CA GLY A 12 -16.79 10.59 4.67
C GLY A 12 -15.63 10.70 3.68
N VAL A 13 -14.76 9.69 3.64
CA VAL A 13 -13.52 9.73 2.84
C VAL A 13 -13.82 10.00 1.37
N LEU A 14 -14.71 9.21 0.76
CA LEU A 14 -14.96 9.29 -0.67
C LEU A 14 -15.58 10.63 -1.11
N PRO A 15 -16.67 11.14 -0.50
CA PRO A 15 -17.23 12.44 -0.88
C PRO A 15 -16.26 13.61 -0.73
N LEU A 16 -15.42 13.60 0.32
CA LEU A 16 -14.43 14.64 0.56
C LEU A 16 -13.30 14.59 -0.48
N THR A 17 -12.81 13.39 -0.82
CA THR A 17 -11.80 13.25 -1.88
C THR A 17 -12.36 13.63 -3.26
N GLN A 18 -13.61 13.29 -3.56
CA GLN A 18 -14.29 13.73 -4.79
C GLN A 18 -14.40 15.26 -4.84
N GLN A 19 -14.74 15.91 -3.73
CA GLN A 19 -14.79 17.37 -3.66
C GLN A 19 -13.41 17.99 -3.92
N ALA A 20 -12.35 17.45 -3.30
CA ALA A 20 -10.99 17.91 -3.53
C ALA A 20 -10.57 17.77 -5.01
N LYS A 21 -10.89 16.65 -5.66
CA LYS A 21 -10.64 16.44 -7.10
C LYS A 21 -11.48 17.36 -8.00
N ARG A 22 -12.73 17.70 -7.63
CA ARG A 22 -13.52 18.70 -8.37
C ARG A 22 -12.88 20.09 -8.32
N LEU A 23 -12.31 20.45 -7.16
CA LEU A 23 -11.61 21.73 -6.98
C LEU A 23 -10.25 21.74 -7.70
N ASN A 24 -9.54 20.62 -7.68
CA ASN A 24 -8.28 20.44 -8.39
C ASN A 24 -8.26 19.08 -9.12
N PRO A 25 -8.62 19.04 -10.42
CA PRO A 25 -8.58 17.80 -11.20
C PRO A 25 -7.20 17.17 -11.34
N GLN A 26 -6.13 17.93 -11.11
CA GLN A 26 -4.73 17.46 -11.16
C GLN A 26 -4.22 16.96 -9.81
N LEU A 27 -5.03 17.00 -8.75
CA LEU A 27 -4.66 16.50 -7.43
C LEU A 27 -4.17 15.05 -7.56
N THR A 28 -3.03 14.72 -6.96
CA THR A 28 -2.56 13.33 -6.89
C THR A 28 -3.18 12.63 -5.68
N THR A 29 -3.65 11.39 -5.85
CA THR A 29 -4.22 10.58 -4.77
C THR A 29 -3.31 9.39 -4.45
N VAL A 30 -2.86 9.34 -3.20
CA VAL A 30 -2.07 8.24 -2.64
C VAL A 30 -2.95 7.51 -1.62
N ALA A 31 -2.94 6.18 -1.63
CA ALA A 31 -3.63 5.36 -0.63
C ALA A 31 -2.70 4.32 -0.01
N SER A 32 -2.74 4.17 1.31
CA SER A 32 -1.91 3.24 2.06
C SER A 32 -2.78 2.49 3.07
N PRO A 33 -2.71 1.15 3.16
CA PRO A 33 -3.44 0.42 4.17
C PRO A 33 -2.68 0.37 5.49
N TRP A 34 -3.41 0.56 6.59
CA TRP A 34 -2.88 0.37 7.94
C TRP A 34 -2.84 -1.13 8.28
N THR A 35 -3.79 -1.91 7.77
CA THR A 35 -3.83 -3.35 7.99
C THR A 35 -4.64 -4.04 6.90
N ALA A 36 -4.34 -5.32 6.65
CA ALA A 36 -5.27 -6.20 5.97
C ALA A 36 -6.52 -6.45 6.82
N PRO A 37 -7.63 -6.93 6.21
CA PRO A 37 -8.77 -7.45 6.96
C PRO A 37 -8.33 -8.50 7.98
N ALA A 38 -8.90 -8.44 9.18
CA ALA A 38 -8.51 -9.27 10.33
C ALA A 38 -8.43 -10.77 10.00
N TRP A 39 -9.36 -11.29 9.20
CA TRP A 39 -9.39 -12.72 8.81
C TRP A 39 -8.21 -13.16 7.92
N MET A 40 -7.52 -12.21 7.28
CA MET A 40 -6.30 -12.51 6.50
C MET A 40 -5.05 -12.65 7.39
N LYS A 41 -5.14 -12.24 8.65
CA LYS A 41 -4.00 -12.13 9.58
C LYS A 41 -3.94 -13.30 10.55
N ASP A 42 -2.74 -13.60 11.04
CA ASP A 42 -2.45 -14.69 11.97
C ASP A 42 -3.18 -14.57 13.30
N ASN A 43 -3.31 -13.35 13.82
CA ASN A 43 -3.96 -13.05 15.08
C ASN A 43 -5.49 -12.83 14.97
N GLY A 44 -6.03 -12.76 13.75
CA GLY A 44 -7.46 -12.50 13.55
C GLY A 44 -7.92 -11.11 14.01
N GLN A 45 -7.01 -10.13 14.13
CA GLN A 45 -7.29 -8.78 14.64
C GLN A 45 -6.86 -7.69 13.65
N LEU A 46 -7.40 -6.48 13.82
CA LEU A 46 -6.96 -5.31 13.05
C LEU A 46 -5.64 -4.72 13.58
N ASN A 47 -5.37 -4.83 14.87
CA ASN A 47 -4.15 -4.30 15.49
C ASN A 47 -3.07 -5.40 15.54
N GLY A 48 -1.86 -5.07 15.10
CA GLY A 48 -0.68 -5.94 15.11
C GLY A 48 -0.85 -7.21 14.28
N GLY A 49 0.08 -8.15 14.40
CA GLY A 49 0.01 -9.44 13.71
C GLY A 49 0.40 -9.37 12.23
N TRP A 50 0.51 -10.54 11.62
CA TRP A 50 1.15 -10.76 10.33
C TRP A 50 0.12 -11.16 9.27
N LEU A 51 0.32 -10.70 8.04
CA LEU A 51 -0.43 -11.25 6.92
C LEU A 51 -0.04 -12.72 6.73
N LYS A 52 -1.03 -13.62 6.70
CA LYS A 52 -0.76 -15.04 6.42
C LYS A 52 -0.28 -15.20 4.97
N ALA A 53 0.75 -16.01 4.76
CA ALA A 53 1.34 -16.22 3.43
C ALA A 53 0.32 -16.72 2.41
N GLU A 54 -0.61 -17.61 2.81
CA GLU A 54 -1.68 -18.09 1.93
C GLU A 54 -2.64 -16.98 1.46
N ASN A 55 -2.64 -15.82 2.12
CA ASN A 55 -3.50 -14.69 1.78
C ASN A 55 -2.81 -13.63 0.92
N TYR A 56 -1.52 -13.77 0.58
CA TYR A 56 -0.80 -12.73 -0.19
C TYR A 56 -1.49 -12.43 -1.53
N GLY A 57 -1.75 -13.44 -2.35
CA GLY A 57 -2.45 -13.24 -3.61
C GLY A 57 -3.89 -12.72 -3.46
N THR A 58 -4.57 -13.09 -2.37
CA THR A 58 -5.90 -12.58 -2.04
C THR A 58 -5.84 -11.11 -1.61
N TYR A 59 -4.83 -10.71 -0.85
CA TYR A 59 -4.64 -9.34 -0.40
C TYR A 59 -4.25 -8.42 -1.55
N ALA A 60 -3.41 -8.85 -2.48
CA ALA A 60 -3.14 -8.07 -3.69
C ALA A 60 -4.38 -7.93 -4.60
N ASN A 61 -5.26 -8.95 -4.66
CA ASN A 61 -6.57 -8.79 -5.31
C ASN A 61 -7.48 -7.78 -4.56
N TYR A 62 -7.29 -7.58 -3.26
CA TYR A 62 -8.01 -6.57 -2.47
C TYR A 62 -7.60 -5.16 -2.91
N PHE A 63 -6.30 -4.91 -3.13
CA PHE A 63 -5.81 -3.66 -3.72
C PHE A 63 -6.45 -3.40 -5.09
N VAL A 64 -6.45 -4.39 -5.99
CA VAL A 64 -7.08 -4.26 -7.32
C VAL A 64 -8.54 -3.84 -7.19
N LYS A 65 -9.32 -4.51 -6.34
CA LYS A 65 -10.74 -4.17 -6.11
C LYS A 65 -10.92 -2.77 -5.53
N TYR A 66 -10.08 -2.37 -4.58
CA TYR A 66 -10.10 -1.04 -4.00
C TYR A 66 -9.85 0.04 -5.04
N ILE A 67 -8.78 -0.10 -5.83
CA ILE A 67 -8.39 0.86 -6.86
C ILE A 67 -9.50 0.97 -7.92
N GLN A 68 -10.03 -0.16 -8.39
CA GLN A 68 -11.13 -0.18 -9.37
C GLN A 68 -12.40 0.47 -8.83
N ALA A 69 -12.77 0.21 -7.57
CA ALA A 69 -13.96 0.77 -6.96
C ALA A 69 -13.85 2.30 -6.79
N TYR A 70 -12.70 2.79 -6.34
CA TYR A 70 -12.44 4.23 -6.23
C TYR A 70 -12.42 4.92 -7.61
N GLN A 71 -11.78 4.29 -8.62
CA GLN A 71 -11.81 4.78 -10.00
C GLN A 71 -13.24 4.86 -10.55
N ALA A 72 -14.05 3.82 -10.34
CA ALA A 72 -15.45 3.80 -10.77
C ALA A 72 -16.30 4.88 -10.06
N ALA A 73 -15.90 5.27 -8.84
CA ALA A 73 -16.48 6.37 -8.10
C ALA A 73 -15.90 7.75 -8.47
N GLY A 74 -15.11 7.86 -9.54
CA GLY A 74 -14.55 9.13 -10.02
C GLY A 74 -13.32 9.63 -9.24
N VAL A 75 -12.70 8.77 -8.43
CA VAL A 75 -11.45 9.07 -7.70
C VAL A 75 -10.36 8.11 -8.16
N PRO A 76 -9.56 8.47 -9.18
CA PRO A 76 -8.43 7.63 -9.56
C PRO A 76 -7.37 7.63 -8.46
N ILE A 77 -6.91 6.42 -8.09
CA ILE A 77 -5.77 6.22 -7.19
C ILE A 77 -4.49 6.20 -8.02
N ASP A 78 -3.64 7.21 -7.81
CA ASP A 78 -2.41 7.40 -8.59
C ASP A 78 -1.26 6.55 -8.02
N TYR A 79 -1.16 6.51 -6.69
CA TYR A 79 -0.14 5.74 -5.97
C TYR A 79 -0.75 4.92 -4.82
N VAL A 80 -0.12 3.80 -4.52
CA VAL A 80 -0.32 3.07 -3.27
C VAL A 80 1.00 2.70 -2.63
N THR A 81 1.01 2.46 -1.33
CA THR A 81 2.08 1.71 -0.66
C THR A 81 1.54 0.36 -0.23
N ALA A 82 2.41 -0.64 -0.09
CA ALA A 82 1.98 -2.00 0.27
C ALA A 82 1.46 -2.09 1.72
N GLN A 83 1.97 -1.22 2.59
CA GLN A 83 1.66 -1.16 4.01
C GLN A 83 2.16 0.17 4.58
N ASN A 84 1.34 0.87 5.37
CA ASN A 84 1.79 1.99 6.20
C ASN A 84 2.68 1.48 7.34
N GLU A 85 3.85 2.10 7.53
CA GLU A 85 4.77 1.85 8.66
C GLU A 85 4.89 0.36 9.02
N PRO A 86 5.44 -0.48 8.12
CA PRO A 86 5.33 -1.93 8.26
C PRO A 86 5.98 -2.49 9.54
N THR A 87 5.20 -2.93 10.53
CA THR A 87 5.66 -3.38 11.88
C THR A 87 5.70 -2.30 12.97
N CYS A 88 5.18 -1.10 12.71
CA CYS A 88 4.47 -0.33 13.74
C CYS A 88 3.06 -0.92 13.87
N CYS A 89 2.23 -0.75 14.90
CA CYS A 89 2.35 -0.52 16.33
C CYS A 89 1.11 -1.22 16.95
N ASP A 90 1.15 -1.78 18.15
CA ASP A 90 0.09 -2.73 18.57
C ASP A 90 -1.21 -2.09 19.12
N SER A 91 -1.24 -0.76 19.30
CA SER A 91 -2.36 -0.06 19.95
C SER A 91 -3.50 0.37 19.02
N TYR A 92 -3.29 0.33 17.71
CA TYR A 92 -4.27 0.75 16.69
C TYR A 92 -4.12 -0.11 15.43
N PRO A 93 -4.99 0.04 14.40
CA PRO A 93 -4.92 -0.80 13.21
C PRO A 93 -3.52 -0.77 12.59
N SER A 94 -2.93 -1.94 12.45
CA SER A 94 -1.53 -2.09 12.05
C SER A 94 -1.25 -3.53 11.59
N MET A 95 -0.17 -3.72 10.83
CA MET A 95 0.22 -5.03 10.34
C MET A 95 1.73 -5.15 10.18
N SER A 96 2.27 -6.24 10.73
CA SER A 96 3.69 -6.56 10.71
C SER A 96 4.10 -7.18 9.38
N TRP A 97 5.33 -6.86 8.98
CA TRP A 97 6.03 -7.45 7.85
C TRP A 97 7.52 -7.58 8.20
N ASN A 98 8.22 -8.52 7.58
CA ASN A 98 9.66 -8.41 7.46
C ASN A 98 9.97 -7.81 6.08
N GLY A 99 11.12 -7.15 5.95
CA GLY A 99 11.52 -6.49 4.71
C GLY A 99 11.47 -7.40 3.48
N SER A 100 12.02 -8.61 3.60
CA SER A 100 12.04 -9.59 2.51
C SER A 100 10.64 -10.08 2.12
N GLY A 101 9.73 -10.24 3.08
CA GLY A 101 8.34 -10.61 2.85
C GLY A 101 7.55 -9.51 2.17
N LEU A 102 7.77 -8.25 2.58
CA LEU A 102 7.14 -7.09 1.94
C LEU A 102 7.64 -6.90 0.50
N ALA A 103 8.94 -7.09 0.27
CA ALA A 103 9.55 -7.10 -1.06
C ALA A 103 8.99 -8.24 -1.93
N TYR A 104 8.89 -9.45 -1.37
CA TYR A 104 8.27 -10.60 -2.05
C TYR A 104 6.82 -10.33 -2.43
N PHE A 105 6.01 -9.83 -1.50
CA PHE A 105 4.62 -9.48 -1.77
C PHE A 105 4.51 -8.41 -2.86
N THR A 106 5.33 -7.36 -2.78
CA THR A 106 5.36 -6.28 -3.77
C THR A 106 5.69 -6.81 -5.17
N LYS A 107 6.77 -7.58 -5.29
CA LYS A 107 7.27 -8.15 -6.56
C LYS A 107 6.38 -9.23 -7.13
N GLY A 108 6.03 -10.22 -6.32
CA GLY A 108 5.39 -11.47 -6.75
C GLY A 108 3.88 -11.36 -6.87
N GLU A 109 3.25 -10.45 -6.13
CA GLU A 109 1.79 -10.41 -6.01
C GLU A 109 1.23 -9.06 -6.46
N LEU A 110 1.61 -7.97 -5.79
CA LEU A 110 0.97 -6.67 -6.00
C LEU A 110 1.24 -6.10 -7.39
N LEU A 111 2.51 -5.95 -7.77
CA LEU A 111 2.88 -5.36 -9.05
C LEU A 111 2.28 -6.12 -10.26
N PRO A 112 2.39 -7.46 -10.36
CA PRO A 112 1.82 -8.19 -11.50
C PRO A 112 0.29 -8.14 -11.55
N LYS A 113 -0.39 -8.10 -10.40
CA LYS A 113 -1.86 -8.02 -10.36
C LYS A 113 -2.38 -6.66 -10.80
N LEU A 114 -1.70 -5.57 -10.44
CA LEU A 114 -2.03 -4.23 -10.96
C LEU A 114 -1.86 -4.17 -12.48
N ALA A 115 -0.73 -4.67 -12.99
CA ALA A 115 -0.46 -4.74 -14.43
C ALA A 115 -1.52 -5.59 -15.17
N SER A 116 -1.81 -6.79 -14.65
CA SER A 116 -2.79 -7.71 -15.25
C SER A 116 -4.21 -7.15 -15.25
N ALA A 117 -4.55 -6.32 -14.27
CA ALA A 117 -5.82 -5.62 -14.19
C ALA A 117 -5.88 -4.35 -15.07
N GLY A 118 -4.81 -4.01 -15.79
CA GLY A 118 -4.73 -2.80 -16.62
C GLY A 118 -4.67 -1.50 -15.81
N LEU A 119 -4.33 -1.58 -14.52
CA LEU A 119 -4.30 -0.41 -13.63
C LEU A 119 -2.99 0.36 -13.82
N LYS A 120 -3.11 1.69 -13.94
CA LYS A 120 -1.94 2.59 -14.05
C LYS A 120 -1.34 3.00 -12.71
N THR A 121 -2.04 2.70 -11.62
CA THR A 121 -1.60 2.99 -10.24
C THR A 121 -0.20 2.47 -10.01
N LYS A 122 0.63 3.30 -9.38
CA LYS A 122 2.02 2.96 -9.06
C LYS A 122 2.15 2.53 -7.60
N VAL A 123 3.08 1.63 -7.32
CA VAL A 123 3.43 1.20 -5.96
C VAL A 123 4.68 1.96 -5.53
N LEU A 124 4.58 2.64 -4.39
CA LEU A 124 5.68 3.22 -3.66
C LEU A 124 6.15 2.21 -2.60
N ALA A 125 7.46 1.96 -2.53
CA ALA A 125 8.05 1.15 -1.49
C ALA A 125 8.14 1.93 -0.16
N HIS A 126 8.42 1.22 0.92
CA HIS A 126 8.75 1.74 2.25
C HIS A 126 7.56 2.25 3.09
N ASP A 127 7.16 3.51 2.91
CA ASP A 127 6.12 4.19 3.70
C ASP A 127 6.44 4.27 5.19
N TRP A 128 7.70 4.59 5.50
CA TRP A 128 8.18 4.72 6.87
C TRP A 128 9.39 5.66 7.01
N ASN A 129 10.05 5.64 8.16
CA ASN A 129 11.08 6.59 8.58
C ASN A 129 12.44 6.31 7.95
N TRP A 130 13.33 7.30 7.96
CA TRP A 130 14.65 7.18 7.32
C TRP A 130 15.53 6.10 7.94
N ASP A 131 15.48 5.92 9.26
CA ASP A 131 16.21 4.90 10.03
C ASP A 131 15.75 3.46 9.76
N THR A 132 14.64 3.27 9.06
CA THR A 132 14.08 1.95 8.73
C THR A 132 14.33 1.54 7.27
N TYR A 133 14.97 2.40 6.45
CA TYR A 133 15.18 2.15 5.02
C TYR A 133 15.85 0.81 4.72
N ASP A 134 16.96 0.51 5.39
CA ASP A 134 17.74 -0.70 5.10
C ASP A 134 16.94 -1.97 5.38
N ALA A 135 15.99 -1.90 6.32
CA ALA A 135 15.15 -3.02 6.70
C ALA A 135 13.94 -3.20 5.77
N TYR A 136 13.33 -2.12 5.25
CA TYR A 136 12.01 -2.22 4.57
C TYR A 136 11.96 -1.68 3.15
N ALA A 137 12.82 -0.70 2.80
CA ALA A 137 12.90 -0.15 1.46
C ALA A 137 13.92 -0.92 0.61
N ALA A 138 15.17 -1.03 1.09
CA ALA A 138 16.31 -1.60 0.37
C ALA A 138 15.99 -2.96 -0.26
N PRO A 139 15.38 -3.93 0.46
CA PRO A 139 15.04 -5.24 -0.12
C PRO A 139 14.11 -5.17 -1.34
N THR A 140 13.28 -4.14 -1.44
CA THR A 140 12.39 -3.92 -2.58
C THR A 140 13.09 -3.15 -3.71
N VAL A 141 13.81 -2.09 -3.38
CA VAL A 141 14.36 -1.16 -4.39
C VAL A 141 15.66 -1.65 -5.02
N ASP A 142 16.44 -2.49 -4.32
CA ASP A 142 17.66 -3.08 -4.87
C ASP A 142 17.35 -4.09 -5.99
N ASP A 143 16.13 -4.63 -6.01
CA ASP A 143 15.65 -5.54 -7.06
C ASP A 143 15.37 -4.80 -8.37
N ALA A 144 16.21 -5.03 -9.38
CA ALA A 144 16.07 -4.44 -10.70
C ALA A 144 14.76 -4.80 -11.42
N ALA A 145 14.17 -5.97 -11.13
CA ALA A 145 12.89 -6.37 -11.70
C ALA A 145 11.73 -5.54 -11.11
N VAL A 146 11.84 -5.13 -9.84
CA VAL A 146 10.88 -4.20 -9.23
C VAL A 146 11.04 -2.82 -9.83
N ARG A 147 12.27 -2.28 -9.89
CA ARG A 147 12.53 -0.94 -10.43
C ARG A 147 12.11 -0.76 -11.88
N SER A 148 12.25 -1.80 -12.70
CA SER A 148 11.85 -1.77 -14.12
C SER A 148 10.37 -2.08 -14.35
N HIS A 149 9.62 -2.47 -13.31
CA HIS A 149 8.21 -2.82 -13.46
C HIS A 149 7.37 -1.57 -13.81
N PRO A 150 6.43 -1.64 -14.78
CA PRO A 150 5.64 -0.48 -15.21
C PRO A 150 4.70 0.06 -14.13
N ASN A 151 4.43 -0.69 -13.06
CA ASN A 151 3.67 -0.21 -11.89
C ASN A 151 4.54 0.19 -10.70
N PHE A 152 5.87 0.19 -10.78
CA PHE A 152 6.69 0.74 -9.69
C PHE A 152 6.80 2.27 -9.80
N GLY A 153 6.72 2.96 -8.66
CA GLY A 153 6.61 4.42 -8.60
C GLY A 153 7.71 5.15 -7.80
N GLY A 154 8.52 4.43 -7.02
CA GLY A 154 9.54 5.02 -6.15
C GLY A 154 9.37 4.63 -4.69
N ILE A 155 9.69 5.57 -3.79
CA ILE A 155 9.78 5.34 -2.33
C ILE A 155 8.96 6.40 -1.61
N ALA A 156 8.18 5.99 -0.61
CA ALA A 156 7.46 6.87 0.31
C ALA A 156 8.22 6.96 1.65
N TRP A 157 8.22 8.14 2.25
CA TRP A 157 8.98 8.42 3.48
C TRP A 157 8.15 9.19 4.49
N HIS A 158 8.34 8.84 5.76
CA HIS A 158 7.92 9.63 6.92
C HIS A 158 9.14 10.33 7.53
N GLY A 159 8.88 11.38 8.30
CA GLY A 159 9.91 12.21 8.93
C GLY A 159 9.95 12.10 10.46
N TYR A 160 9.48 11.00 11.04
CA TYR A 160 9.40 10.84 12.50
C TYR A 160 10.68 10.32 13.14
N GLY A 161 11.61 9.77 12.35
CA GLY A 161 12.84 9.16 12.85
C GLY A 161 13.93 9.06 11.77
N GLY A 162 15.17 8.97 12.21
CA GLY A 162 16.36 8.92 11.36
C GLY A 162 16.77 10.27 10.76
N ASP A 163 17.54 10.19 9.68
CA ASP A 163 18.17 11.34 9.02
C ASP A 163 17.78 11.39 7.53
N VAL A 164 17.26 12.56 7.09
CA VAL A 164 16.84 12.82 5.71
C VAL A 164 17.92 12.56 4.66
N THR A 165 19.20 12.62 5.03
CA THR A 165 20.32 12.29 4.16
C THR A 165 20.26 10.87 3.61
N LYS A 166 19.49 9.96 4.23
CA LYS A 166 19.24 8.60 3.71
C LYS A 166 18.54 8.59 2.34
N GLN A 167 17.81 9.65 1.97
CA GLN A 167 17.18 9.75 0.63
C GLN A 167 18.19 9.95 -0.51
N SER A 168 19.43 10.30 -0.20
CA SER A 168 20.50 10.54 -1.17
C SER A 168 21.42 9.33 -1.39
N GLN A 169 21.13 8.20 -0.74
CA GLN A 169 21.82 6.92 -0.95
C GLN A 169 21.16 6.14 -2.09
#